data_AF-A0AAN8JBC8-F1
#
_entry.id   AF-A0AAN8JBC8-F1
#
_cell.length_a   1.000
_cell.length_b   1.000
_cell.length_c   1.000
_cell.angle_alpha   90.00
_cell.angle_beta   90.00
_cell.angle_gamma   90.00
#
_symmetry.space_group_name_H-M   'P 1'
#
loop_
_entity.id
_entity.type
_entity.pdbx_description
1 polymer ?
#
loop_
_entity_poly.entity_id
_entity_poly.type
_entity_poly.pdbx_seq_one_letter_code
_entity_poly.pdbx_strand_id
1 'polypeptide(L)'
;MKTITYKKWKDVNVDQLKSDLVSKLPRCEGLTVCETLHVYNKCVETVVNDNAPERTCTITVHDNEDWYSDEIRHAKRKCCHLEKQMKRTGLTIDRQIHSAQRNYVNEIVEIAKREHFGNILNNLQGQKEVFNVANKLLFRKKCKALPSTPSGSALCTVFSDYFMDKILQIRLTLTPQAYIVK
;
A
#
# COMPACT_ATOMS: atom_id res chain seq x y z
N MET A 1 -0.66 3.16 1.71
CA MET A 1 -1.14 3.36 0.31
C MET A 1 -1.57 4.81 0.19
N LYS A 2 -1.20 5.48 -0.92
CA LYS A 2 -1.55 6.87 -1.18
C LYS A 2 -2.36 6.92 -2.46
N THR A 3 -3.52 7.56 -2.41
CA THR A 3 -4.29 7.90 -3.61
C THR A 3 -3.72 9.19 -4.17
N ILE A 4 -3.35 9.18 -5.45
CA ILE A 4 -2.93 10.38 -6.16
C ILE A 4 -3.89 10.63 -7.32
N THR A 5 -4.15 11.91 -7.59
CA THR A 5 -4.81 12.36 -8.81
C THR A 5 -3.75 12.77 -9.84
N TYR A 6 -3.98 12.44 -11.10
CA TYR A 6 -3.11 12.82 -12.20
C TYR A 6 -3.90 12.94 -13.50
N LYS A 7 -3.37 13.72 -14.44
CA LYS A 7 -3.85 13.83 -15.82
C LYS A 7 -2.79 13.29 -16.76
N LYS A 8 -3.21 12.54 -17.78
CA LYS A 8 -2.30 11.97 -18.78
C LYS A 8 -1.95 12.98 -19.86
N TRP A 9 -1.20 14.03 -19.50
CA TRP A 9 -0.83 15.10 -20.43
C TRP A 9 -0.11 14.61 -21.69
N LYS A 10 0.65 13.52 -21.59
CA LYS A 10 1.38 12.92 -22.72
C LYS A 10 0.48 12.25 -23.75
N ASP A 11 -0.74 11.87 -23.37
CA ASP A 11 -1.69 11.18 -24.26
C ASP A 11 -2.70 12.18 -24.87
N VAL A 12 -2.58 13.48 -24.58
CA VAL A 12 -3.50 14.52 -25.06
C VAL A 12 -3.22 14.82 -26.53
N ASN A 13 -4.27 14.78 -27.34
CA ASN A 13 -4.21 15.26 -28.71
C ASN A 13 -4.22 16.80 -28.71
N VAL A 14 -3.05 17.39 -28.98
CA VAL A 14 -2.84 18.84 -28.94
C VAL A 14 -3.68 19.57 -29.99
N ASP A 15 -3.88 18.98 -31.16
CA ASP A 15 -4.62 19.63 -32.25
C ASP A 15 -6.13 19.64 -31.96
N GLN A 16 -6.65 18.54 -31.39
CA GLN A 16 -8.04 18.51 -30.91
C GLN A 16 -8.26 19.54 -29.79
N LEU A 17 -7.34 19.63 -28.84
CA LEU A 17 -7.44 20.59 -27.74
C LEU A 17 -7.46 22.04 -28.25
N LYS A 18 -6.62 22.38 -29.24
CA LYS A 18 -6.63 23.70 -29.87
C LYS A 18 -7.96 23.99 -30.55
N SER A 19 -8.48 23.03 -31.32
CA SER A 19 -9.78 23.16 -31.99
C SER A 19 -10.91 23.36 -30.98
N ASP A 20 -10.91 22.59 -29.89
CA ASP A 20 -11.91 22.70 -28.83
C ASP A 20 -11.84 24.05 -28.12
N LEU A 21 -10.64 24.58 -27.85
CA LEU A 21 -10.47 25.90 -27.24
C LEU A 21 -11.01 26.99 -28.16
N VAL A 22 -10.69 26.97 -29.46
CA VAL A 22 -11.20 27.98 -30.40
C VAL A 22 -12.73 27.92 -30.53
N SER A 23 -13.31 26.72 -30.51
CA SER A 23 -14.76 26.53 -30.69
C SER A 23 -15.59 26.81 -29.44
N LYS A 24 -15.08 26.48 -28.24
CA LYS A 24 -15.83 26.53 -26.98
C LYS A 24 -15.59 27.80 -26.17
N LEU A 25 -14.53 28.56 -26.46
CA LEU A 25 -14.25 29.81 -25.73
C LEU A 25 -15.36 30.84 -26.00
N PRO A 26 -16.02 31.34 -24.94
CA PRO A 26 -17.11 32.29 -25.10
C PRO A 26 -16.58 33.67 -25.47
N ARG A 27 -17.37 34.39 -26.28
CA ARG A 27 -17.16 35.80 -26.57
C ARG A 27 -17.78 36.61 -25.42
N CYS A 28 -16.94 37.11 -24.52
CA CYS A 28 -17.39 37.87 -23.36
C CYS A 28 -17.66 39.32 -23.75
N GLU A 29 -18.93 39.68 -23.98
CA GLU A 29 -19.36 41.05 -24.24
C GLU A 29 -20.26 41.55 -23.09
N GLY A 30 -20.02 42.76 -22.59
CA GLY A 30 -20.84 43.38 -21.52
C GLY A 30 -20.56 42.88 -20.10
N LEU A 31 -19.55 42.04 -19.89
CA LEU A 31 -19.15 41.54 -18.57
C LEU A 31 -18.07 42.42 -17.94
N THR A 32 -18.02 42.46 -16.61
CA THR A 32 -16.87 43.01 -15.90
C THR A 32 -15.63 42.15 -16.13
N VAL A 33 -14.46 42.71 -15.84
CA VAL A 33 -13.18 41.98 -15.98
C VAL A 33 -13.17 40.70 -15.13
N CYS A 34 -13.67 40.76 -13.90
CA CYS A 34 -13.72 39.61 -13.00
C CYS A 34 -14.63 38.49 -13.53
N GLU A 35 -15.81 38.83 -14.03
CA GLU A 35 -16.75 37.86 -14.58
C GLU A 35 -16.22 37.23 -15.86
N THR A 36 -15.62 38.05 -16.74
CA THR A 36 -14.94 37.59 -17.96
C THR A 36 -13.85 36.58 -17.63
N LEU A 37 -13.00 36.88 -16.65
CA LEU A 37 -11.92 36.01 -16.22
C LEU A 37 -12.46 34.70 -15.63
N HIS A 38 -13.52 34.76 -14.83
CA HIS A 38 -14.14 33.57 -14.26
C HIS A 38 -14.69 32.64 -15.35
N VAL A 39 -15.43 33.20 -16.31
CA VAL A 39 -16.01 32.45 -17.43
C VAL A 39 -14.92 31.82 -18.30
N TYR A 40 -13.87 32.58 -18.61
CA TYR A 40 -12.71 32.09 -19.36
C TYR A 40 -12.04 30.91 -18.65
N ASN A 41 -11.67 31.07 -17.38
CA ASN A 41 -10.98 30.03 -16.61
C ASN A 41 -11.82 28.75 -16.51
N LYS A 42 -13.13 28.89 -16.25
CA LYS A 42 -14.06 27.75 -16.16
C LYS A 42 -14.21 27.03 -17.50
N CYS A 43 -14.28 27.77 -18.60
CA CYS A 43 -14.33 27.18 -19.95
C CYS A 43 -13.06 26.39 -20.25
N VAL A 44 -11.89 27.01 -20.05
CA VAL A 44 -10.59 26.36 -20.25
C VAL A 44 -10.46 25.10 -19.41
N GLU A 45 -10.83 25.17 -18.13
CA GLU A 45 -10.83 24.01 -17.22
C GLU A 45 -11.71 22.87 -17.73
N THR A 46 -12.91 23.19 -18.25
CA THR A 46 -13.85 22.20 -18.80
C THR A 46 -13.25 21.54 -20.05
N VAL A 47 -12.75 22.34 -21.00
CA VAL A 47 -12.13 21.84 -22.24
C VAL A 47 -10.92 20.96 -21.94
N VAL A 48 -10.10 21.36 -20.96
CA VAL A 48 -8.96 20.60 -20.49
C VAL A 48 -9.39 19.30 -19.79
N ASN A 49 -10.48 19.30 -19.03
CA ASN A 49 -11.03 18.10 -18.40
C ASN A 49 -11.61 17.13 -19.43
N ASP A 50 -12.29 17.62 -20.47
CA ASP A 50 -12.82 16.79 -21.56
C ASP A 50 -11.69 16.05 -22.30
N ASN A 51 -10.60 16.75 -22.61
CA ASN A 51 -9.46 16.21 -23.37
C ASN A 51 -8.47 15.41 -22.51
N ALA A 52 -8.39 15.72 -21.22
CA ALA A 52 -7.46 15.11 -20.27
C ALA A 52 -8.16 14.90 -18.92
N PRO A 53 -9.10 13.94 -18.81
CA PRO A 53 -9.85 13.74 -17.58
C PRO A 53 -8.90 13.37 -16.43
N GLU A 54 -9.21 13.91 -15.25
CA GLU A 54 -8.47 13.58 -14.05
C GLU A 54 -8.70 12.12 -13.68
N ARG A 55 -7.63 11.41 -13.38
CA ARG A 55 -7.65 9.99 -13.01
C ARG A 55 -7.06 9.84 -11.61
N THR A 56 -7.61 8.92 -10.85
CA THR A 56 -7.05 8.51 -9.57
C THR A 56 -6.31 7.18 -9.72
N CYS A 57 -5.19 7.03 -9.03
CA CYS A 57 -4.59 5.72 -8.81
C CYS A 57 -4.08 5.57 -7.38
N THR A 58 -4.18 4.34 -6.89
CA THR A 58 -3.64 3.96 -5.58
C THR A 58 -2.24 3.45 -5.77
N ILE A 59 -1.27 4.17 -5.20
CA ILE A 59 0.13 3.74 -5.18
C ILE A 59 0.49 3.19 -3.81
N THR A 60 1.26 2.11 -3.80
CA THR A 60 1.94 1.66 -2.58
C THR A 60 3.12 2.59 -2.35
N VAL A 61 2.99 3.44 -1.33
CA VAL A 61 4.14 4.18 -0.81
C VAL A 61 4.95 3.18 -0.01
N HIS A 62 6.15 2.90 -0.51
CA HIS A 62 7.17 2.23 0.26
C HIS A 62 7.91 3.30 1.03
N ASP A 63 8.02 3.15 2.35
CA ASP A 63 8.98 3.92 3.12
C ASP A 63 10.36 3.64 2.51
N ASN A 64 11.20 4.67 2.37
CA ASN A 64 12.59 4.46 1.97
C ASN A 64 13.26 3.69 3.11
N GLU A 65 13.30 2.38 2.97
CA GLU A 65 13.98 1.50 3.90
C GLU A 65 15.49 1.63 3.65
N ASP A 66 16.27 1.83 4.71
CA ASP A 66 17.71 2.14 4.58
C ASP A 66 18.51 1.03 3.90
N TRP A 67 18.02 -0.21 3.92
CA TRP A 67 18.63 -1.34 3.22
C TRP A 67 18.38 -1.34 1.70
N TYR A 68 17.43 -0.54 1.20
CA TYR A 68 17.04 -0.49 -0.20
C TYR A 68 17.90 0.50 -1.00
N SER A 69 19.14 0.09 -1.29
CA SER A 69 20.12 0.90 -2.02
C SER A 69 19.79 1.11 -3.50
N ASP A 70 20.46 2.10 -4.12
CA ASP A 70 20.38 2.33 -5.57
C ASP A 70 20.87 1.13 -6.38
N GLU A 71 21.85 0.38 -5.88
CA GLU A 71 22.33 -0.84 -6.53
C GLU A 71 21.20 -1.87 -6.66
N ILE A 72 20.46 -2.15 -5.58
CA ILE A 72 19.31 -3.06 -5.59
C ILE A 72 18.25 -2.55 -6.57
N ARG A 73 18.00 -1.23 -6.56
CA ARG A 73 17.03 -0.59 -7.47
C ARG A 73 17.43 -0.79 -8.94
N HIS A 74 18.69 -0.60 -9.28
CA HIS A 74 19.22 -0.82 -10.62
C HIS A 74 19.15 -2.30 -11.03
N ALA A 75 19.56 -3.21 -10.14
CA ALA A 75 19.52 -4.64 -10.39
C ALA A 75 18.09 -5.16 -10.64
N LYS A 76 17.10 -4.68 -9.85
CA LYS A 76 15.68 -5.00 -10.08
C LYS A 76 15.16 -4.44 -11.40
N ARG A 77 15.50 -3.20 -11.75
CA ARG A 77 15.14 -2.60 -13.05
C ARG A 77 15.69 -3.43 -14.21
N LYS A 78 16.96 -3.86 -14.12
CA LYS A 78 17.58 -4.75 -15.11
C LYS A 78 16.86 -6.10 -15.19
N CYS A 79 16.49 -6.68 -14.05
CA CYS A 79 15.69 -7.91 -14.01
C CYS A 79 14.36 -7.76 -14.75
N CYS A 80 13.60 -6.68 -14.48
CA CYS A 80 12.34 -6.41 -15.18
C CYS A 80 12.53 -6.18 -16.69
N HIS A 81 13.63 -5.55 -17.11
CA HIS A 81 13.96 -5.37 -18.53
C HIS A 81 14.20 -6.73 -19.20
N LEU A 82 15.04 -7.58 -18.59
CA LEU A 82 15.35 -8.92 -19.09
C LEU A 82 14.11 -9.83 -19.09
N GLU A 83 13.22 -9.69 -18.11
CA GLU A 83 11.95 -10.42 -18.08
C GLU A 83 11.08 -10.05 -19.30
N LYS A 84 10.97 -8.76 -19.62
CA LYS A 84 10.24 -8.28 -20.81
C LYS A 84 10.88 -8.79 -22.10
N GLN A 85 12.21 -8.78 -22.19
CA GLN A 85 12.95 -9.32 -23.33
C GLN A 85 12.66 -10.81 -23.50
N MET A 86 12.83 -11.61 -22.44
CA MET A 86 12.54 -13.04 -22.41
C MET A 86 11.09 -13.34 -22.86
N LYS A 87 10.11 -12.58 -22.37
CA LYS A 87 8.70 -12.74 -22.77
C LYS A 87 8.47 -12.41 -24.25
N ARG A 88 9.22 -11.45 -24.81
CA ARG A 88 9.11 -11.04 -26.22
C ARG A 88 9.77 -12.03 -27.17
N THR A 89 10.95 -12.54 -26.83
CA THR A 89 11.74 -13.40 -27.72
C THR A 89 11.42 -14.88 -27.55
N GLY A 90 11.06 -15.32 -26.34
CA GLY A 90 10.80 -16.73 -26.03
C GLY A 90 12.05 -17.63 -26.07
N LEU A 91 13.26 -17.06 -26.22
CA LEU A 91 14.49 -17.83 -26.37
C LEU A 91 14.99 -18.38 -25.03
N THR A 92 15.56 -19.59 -25.07
CA THR A 92 16.16 -20.24 -23.90
C THR A 92 17.30 -19.42 -23.30
N ILE A 93 18.11 -18.77 -24.14
CA ILE A 93 19.23 -17.92 -23.70
C ILE A 93 18.69 -16.74 -22.88
N ASP A 94 17.67 -16.03 -23.36
CA ASP A 94 17.08 -14.91 -22.62
C ASP A 94 16.48 -15.36 -21.27
N ARG A 95 15.90 -16.57 -21.23
CA ARG A 95 15.43 -17.18 -19.98
C ARG A 95 16.57 -17.44 -18.99
N GLN A 96 17.71 -17.95 -19.47
CA GLN A 96 18.90 -18.17 -18.64
C GLN A 96 19.45 -16.84 -18.10
N ILE A 97 19.57 -15.83 -18.95
CA ILE A 97 20.04 -14.48 -18.57
C ILE A 97 19.12 -13.87 -17.51
N HIS A 98 17.80 -13.92 -17.72
CA HIS A 98 16.83 -13.46 -16.74
C HIS A 98 16.94 -14.23 -15.41
N SER A 99 17.09 -15.56 -15.46
CA SER A 99 17.25 -16.37 -14.25
C SER A 99 18.51 -16.01 -13.46
N ALA A 100 19.64 -15.79 -14.15
CA ALA A 100 20.89 -15.37 -13.53
C ALA A 100 20.74 -13.99 -12.86
N GLN A 101 20.14 -13.02 -13.56
CA GLN A 101 19.89 -11.70 -12.99
C GLN A 101 18.94 -11.76 -11.79
N ARG A 102 17.90 -12.58 -11.84
CA ARG A 102 16.96 -12.77 -10.72
C ARG A 102 17.67 -13.33 -9.49
N ASN A 103 18.55 -14.32 -9.68
CA ASN A 103 19.31 -14.90 -8.58
C ASN A 103 20.26 -13.87 -7.96
N TYR A 104 20.96 -13.09 -8.77
CA TYR A 104 21.79 -11.98 -8.30
C TYR A 104 20.99 -10.95 -7.50
N VAL A 105 19.79 -10.56 -7.97
CA VAL A 105 18.90 -9.65 -7.23
C VAL A 105 18.52 -10.22 -5.87
N ASN A 106 18.23 -11.53 -5.79
CA ASN A 106 17.89 -12.15 -4.52
C ASN A 106 19.08 -12.11 -3.56
N GLU A 107 20.27 -12.44 -4.03
CA GLU A 107 21.50 -12.44 -3.25
C GLU A 107 21.80 -11.07 -2.64
N ILE A 108 21.85 -10.00 -3.45
CA ILE A 108 22.15 -8.65 -2.94
C ILE A 108 21.07 -8.14 -1.99
N VAL A 109 19.79 -8.51 -2.20
CA VAL A 109 18.70 -8.15 -1.29
C VAL A 109 18.82 -8.88 0.02
N GLU A 110 19.18 -10.17 0.00
CA GLU A 110 19.40 -10.95 1.21
C GLU A 110 20.58 -10.41 2.03
N ILE A 111 21.70 -10.07 1.37
CA ILE A 111 22.87 -9.48 2.01
C ILE A 111 22.49 -8.15 2.66
N ALA A 112 21.91 -7.22 1.90
CA ALA A 112 21.55 -5.89 2.41
C ALA A 112 20.57 -5.96 3.59
N LYS A 113 19.56 -6.85 3.52
CA LYS A 113 18.64 -7.07 4.64
C LYS A 113 19.36 -7.66 5.85
N ARG A 114 20.20 -8.68 5.65
CA ARG A 114 20.92 -9.34 6.73
C ARG A 114 21.82 -8.36 7.46
N GLU A 115 22.58 -7.54 6.74
CA GLU A 115 23.45 -6.52 7.30
C GLU A 115 22.64 -5.47 8.06
N HIS A 116 21.60 -4.90 7.43
CA HIS A 116 20.79 -3.86 8.05
C HIS A 116 20.10 -4.33 9.33
N PHE A 117 19.36 -5.44 9.27
CA PHE A 117 18.65 -5.95 10.43
C PHE A 117 19.60 -6.58 11.45
N GLY A 118 20.71 -7.18 11.02
CA GLY A 118 21.77 -7.65 11.91
C GLY A 118 22.39 -6.52 12.71
N ASN A 119 22.73 -5.40 12.06
CA ASN A 119 23.24 -4.20 12.72
C ASN A 119 22.22 -3.60 13.69
N ILE A 120 20.95 -3.54 13.31
CA ILE A 120 19.88 -3.10 14.23
C ILE A 120 19.86 -4.01 15.46
N LEU A 121 19.79 -5.33 15.27
CA LEU A 121 19.68 -6.29 16.37
C LEU A 121 20.91 -6.25 17.29
N ASN A 122 22.12 -6.08 16.75
CA ASN A 122 23.37 -6.00 17.53
C ASN A 122 23.45 -4.73 18.40
N ASN A 123 22.81 -3.64 17.97
CA ASN A 123 22.81 -2.36 18.69
C ASN A 123 21.71 -2.27 19.76
N LEU A 124 20.78 -3.21 19.79
CA LEU A 124 19.69 -3.23 20.77
C LEU A 124 20.11 -3.96 22.04
N GLN A 125 19.75 -3.38 23.20
CA GLN A 125 20.02 -3.99 24.50
C GLN A 125 18.77 -4.64 25.11
N GLY A 126 17.57 -4.19 24.71
CA GLY A 126 16.31 -4.66 25.28
C GLY A 126 15.70 -5.86 24.54
N GLN A 127 15.37 -6.92 25.28
CA GLN A 127 14.63 -8.08 24.74
C GLN A 127 13.32 -7.67 24.03
N LYS A 128 12.59 -6.70 24.59
CA LYS A 128 11.34 -6.18 24.00
C LYS A 128 11.57 -5.54 22.63
N GLU A 129 12.69 -4.84 22.45
CA GLU A 129 13.05 -4.16 21.21
C GLU A 129 13.39 -5.18 20.13
N VAL A 130 14.18 -6.20 20.48
CA VAL A 130 14.46 -7.35 19.61
C VAL A 130 13.17 -8.01 19.12
N PHE A 131 12.22 -8.27 20.03
CA PHE A 131 10.91 -8.82 19.66
C PHE A 131 10.09 -7.87 18.78
N ASN A 132 10.19 -6.55 18.97
CA ASN A 132 9.50 -5.59 18.11
C ASN A 132 10.07 -5.64 16.68
N VAL A 133 11.39 -5.70 16.52
CA VAL A 133 12.04 -5.86 15.21
C VAL A 133 11.63 -7.18 14.56
N ALA A 134 11.67 -8.29 15.29
CA ALA A 134 11.20 -9.59 14.79
C ALA A 134 9.73 -9.56 14.36
N ASN A 135 8.86 -8.91 15.13
CA ASN A 135 7.45 -8.75 14.77
C ASN A 135 7.27 -7.90 13.50
N LYS A 136 8.06 -6.84 13.33
CA LYS A 136 8.08 -6.02 12.10
C LYS A 136 8.50 -6.85 10.89
N LEU A 137 9.59 -7.62 11.01
CA LEU A 137 10.13 -8.47 9.95
C LEU A 137 9.17 -9.57 9.51
N LEU A 138 8.47 -10.17 10.46
CA LEU A 138 7.55 -11.28 10.23
C LEU A 138 6.11 -10.80 9.94
N PHE A 139 5.92 -9.49 9.76
CA PHE A 139 4.60 -8.87 9.57
C PHE A 139 3.58 -9.28 10.64
N ARG A 140 4.05 -9.58 11.87
CA ARG A 140 3.22 -9.93 13.02
C ARG A 140 2.62 -8.66 13.60
N LYS A 141 1.65 -8.10 12.90
CA LYS A 141 0.86 -6.98 13.40
C LYS A 141 0.00 -7.51 14.56
N LYS A 142 0.29 -7.09 15.79
CA LYS A 142 -0.65 -7.27 16.90
C LYS A 142 -1.87 -6.41 16.61
N CYS A 143 -2.85 -6.97 15.91
CA CYS A 143 -4.15 -6.34 15.81
C CYS A 143 -4.82 -6.53 17.18
N LYS A 144 -4.76 -5.51 18.03
CA LYS A 144 -5.60 -5.43 19.22
C LYS A 144 -7.03 -5.08 18.78
N ALA A 145 -7.60 -5.89 17.91
CA ALA A 145 -8.98 -5.72 17.50
C ALA A 145 -9.84 -6.27 18.63
N LEU A 146 -10.69 -5.39 19.19
CA LEU A 146 -11.79 -5.87 20.01
C LEU A 146 -12.74 -6.69 19.12
N PRO A 147 -13.48 -7.65 19.70
CA PRO A 147 -14.55 -8.33 18.99
C PRO A 147 -15.49 -7.29 18.35
N SER A 148 -15.94 -7.56 17.13
CA SER A 148 -16.87 -6.67 16.44
C SER A 148 -18.24 -6.76 17.13
N THR A 149 -18.58 -5.76 17.93
CA THR A 149 -19.89 -5.66 18.59
C THR A 149 -20.64 -4.42 18.09
N PRO A 150 -21.98 -4.47 18.07
CA PRO A 150 -22.80 -3.35 17.59
C PRO A 150 -22.72 -2.11 18.50
N SER A 151 -22.32 -2.29 19.77
CA SER A 151 -22.13 -1.19 20.72
C SER A 151 -21.12 -1.56 21.81
N GLY A 152 -20.62 -0.55 22.53
CA GLY A 152 -19.73 -0.75 23.69
C GLY A 152 -20.43 -1.45 24.86
N SER A 153 -21.73 -1.21 25.06
CA SER A 153 -22.52 -1.92 26.09
C SER A 153 -22.62 -3.42 25.78
N ALA A 154 -22.87 -3.78 24.52
CA ALA A 154 -22.90 -5.19 24.11
C ALA A 154 -21.54 -5.87 24.33
N LEU A 155 -20.43 -5.16 24.10
CA LEU A 155 -19.09 -5.67 24.41
C LEU A 155 -18.89 -5.92 25.91
N CYS A 156 -19.33 -4.99 26.77
CA CYS A 156 -19.24 -5.15 28.22
C CYS A 156 -20.05 -6.35 28.72
N THR A 157 -21.24 -6.58 28.16
CA THR A 157 -22.07 -7.75 28.48
C THR A 157 -21.37 -9.03 28.09
N VAL A 158 -20.94 -9.16 26.83
CA VAL A 158 -20.20 -10.35 26.35
C VAL A 158 -18.93 -10.59 27.15
N PHE A 159 -18.22 -9.53 27.52
CA PHE A 159 -17.05 -9.62 28.38
C PHE A 159 -17.41 -10.17 29.77
N SER A 160 -18.47 -9.64 30.40
CA SER A 160 -18.93 -10.06 31.73
C SER A 160 -19.37 -11.51 31.73
N ASP A 161 -20.18 -11.91 30.74
CA ASP A 161 -20.71 -13.26 30.58
C ASP A 161 -19.58 -14.29 30.44
N TYR A 162 -18.57 -13.98 29.62
CA TYR A 162 -17.41 -14.86 29.44
C TYR A 162 -16.69 -15.16 30.76
N PHE A 163 -16.47 -14.15 31.61
CA PHE A 163 -15.82 -14.38 32.90
C PHE A 163 -16.72 -15.12 33.89
N MET A 164 -18.02 -14.81 33.91
CA MET A 164 -18.97 -15.52 34.76
C MET A 164 -19.04 -17.00 34.40
N ASP A 165 -19.17 -17.32 33.11
CA ASP A 165 -19.15 -18.69 32.61
C ASP A 165 -17.84 -19.39 32.93
N LYS A 166 -16.70 -18.71 32.74
CA LYS A 166 -15.39 -19.29 33.06
C LYS A 166 -15.26 -19.60 34.55
N ILE A 167 -15.76 -18.73 35.44
CA ILE A 167 -15.77 -18.97 36.88
C ILE A 167 -16.67 -20.17 37.21
N LEU A 168 -17.85 -20.27 36.61
CA LEU A 168 -18.76 -21.40 36.80
C LEU A 168 -18.12 -22.71 36.35
N GLN A 169 -17.50 -22.73 35.18
CA GLN A 169 -16.80 -23.91 34.65
C GLN A 169 -15.65 -24.36 35.56
N ILE A 170 -14.84 -23.42 36.06
CA ILE A 170 -13.77 -23.71 37.02
C ILE A 170 -14.35 -24.30 38.32
N ARG A 171 -15.45 -23.74 38.84
CA ARG A 171 -16.10 -24.26 40.04
C ARG A 171 -16.65 -25.67 39.84
N LEU A 172 -17.29 -25.93 38.70
CA LEU A 172 -17.82 -27.25 38.35
C LEU A 172 -16.70 -28.30 38.22
N THR A 173 -15.55 -27.93 37.65
CA THR A 173 -14.40 -28.85 37.55
C THR A 173 -13.75 -29.12 38.89
N LEU A 174 -13.83 -28.19 39.84
CA LEU A 174 -13.27 -28.34 41.18
C LEU A 174 -14.23 -29.00 42.18
N THR A 175 -15.53 -29.02 41.91
CA THR A 175 -16.48 -29.81 42.69
C THR A 175 -16.34 -31.29 42.34
N PRO A 176 -15.89 -32.15 43.28
CA PRO A 176 -15.80 -33.59 43.03
C PRO A 176 -17.18 -34.15 42.71
N GLN A 177 -17.28 -35.00 41.67
CA GLN A 177 -18.49 -35.75 41.36
C GLN A 177 -18.87 -36.57 42.61
N ALA A 178 -19.85 -36.08 43.38
CA ALA A 178 -20.30 -36.77 44.58
C ALA A 178 -20.77 -38.18 44.18
N TYR A 179 -20.11 -39.19 44.75
CA TYR A 179 -20.44 -40.59 44.59
C TYR A 179 -21.92 -40.81 44.94
N ILE A 180 -22.69 -41.24 43.93
CA ILE A 180 -24.03 -41.80 44.15
C ILE A 180 -23.80 -43.18 44.78
N VAL A 181 -23.94 -43.26 46.11
CA VAL A 181 -24.06 -44.55 46.81
C VAL A 181 -25.53 -44.97 46.67
N LYS A 182 -25.72 -46.15 46.05
CA LYS A 182 -27.01 -46.86 45.97
C LYS A 182 -27.47 -47.31 47.35
#